data_AF-Q93NQ9-F1
#
_entry.id   AF-Q93NQ9-F1
#
_cell.length_a   1.000
_cell.length_b   1.000
_cell.length_c   1.000
_cell.angle_alpha   90.00
_cell.angle_beta   90.00
_cell.angle_gamma   90.00
#
_symmetry.space_group_name_H-M   'P 1'
#
loop_
_entity.id
_entity.type
_entity.pdbx_description
1 polymer ?
#
loop_
_entity_poly.entity_id
_entity_poly.type
_entity_poly.pdbx_seq_one_letter_code
_entity_poly.pdbx_strand_id
1 'polypeptide(L)'
;MNIYREIPKLAREIANEYCEGRWIAVGGGGYDHWRVVPRAWALIWLEMNNIQNISGYLPPEWIDAWKGQAETELPLTWEDPNNMYKPIPRKPEIEEKNALTVAKSLEIIRNNMKKSLY
;
A
#
# COMPACT_ATOMS: atom_id res chain seq x y z
N MET A 1 -1.55 -6.91 -6.89
CA MET A 1 -1.25 -6.93 -5.44
C MET A 1 -2.00 -5.76 -4.81
N ASN A 2 -2.78 -5.97 -3.75
CA ASN A 2 -3.70 -4.93 -3.23
C ASN A 2 -3.15 -4.14 -2.03
N ILE A 3 -1.85 -4.23 -1.76
CA ILE A 3 -1.24 -3.71 -0.52
C ILE A 3 -1.51 -2.21 -0.31
N TYR A 4 -1.48 -1.39 -1.36
CA TYR A 4 -1.73 0.05 -1.26
C TYR A 4 -3.19 0.38 -0.90
N ARG A 5 -4.11 -0.58 -1.03
CA ARG A 5 -5.50 -0.46 -0.58
C ARG A 5 -5.68 -0.94 0.85
N GLU A 6 -4.98 -2.00 1.23
CA GLU A 6 -5.17 -2.64 2.55
C GLU A 6 -4.41 -1.93 3.67
N ILE A 7 -3.23 -1.36 3.40
CA ILE A 7 -2.45 -0.65 4.41
C ILE A 7 -3.20 0.56 4.99
N PRO A 8 -3.79 1.47 4.17
CA PRO A 8 -4.55 2.60 4.71
C PRO A 8 -5.77 2.15 5.53
N LYS A 9 -6.48 1.10 5.08
CA LYS A 9 -7.64 0.55 5.81
C LYS A 9 -7.24 0.10 7.20
N LEU A 10 -6.20 -0.73 7.29
CA LEU A 10 -5.70 -1.22 8.57
C LEU A 10 -5.22 -0.07 9.48
N ALA A 11 -4.54 0.93 8.91
CA ALA A 11 -4.12 2.10 9.66
C ALA A 11 -5.32 2.89 10.23
N ARG A 12 -6.39 3.09 9.44
CA ARG A 12 -7.62 3.74 9.88
C ARG A 12 -8.33 2.92 10.96
N GLU A 13 -8.43 1.60 10.80
CA GLU A 13 -9.04 0.69 11.79
C GLU A 13 -8.33 0.77 13.15
N ILE A 14 -7.00 0.67 13.15
CA ILE A 14 -6.19 0.80 14.37
C ILE A 14 -6.33 2.20 14.97
N ALA A 15 -6.32 3.25 14.15
CA ALA A 15 -6.50 4.61 14.64
C ALA A 15 -7.89 4.83 15.25
N ASN A 16 -8.94 4.25 14.68
CA ASN A 16 -10.29 4.31 15.25
C ASN A 16 -10.34 3.63 16.62
N GLU A 17 -9.72 2.46 16.75
CA GLU A 17 -9.74 1.67 17.98
C GLU A 17 -8.90 2.30 19.10
N TYR A 18 -7.69 2.76 18.79
CA TYR A 18 -6.70 3.14 19.81
C TYR A 18 -6.37 4.63 19.84
N CYS A 19 -6.76 5.40 18.83
CA CYS A 19 -6.39 6.80 18.66
C CYS A 19 -7.59 7.73 18.44
N GLU A 20 -8.82 7.28 18.71
CA GLU A 20 -10.08 8.03 18.46
C GLU A 20 -10.18 8.55 17.01
N GLY A 21 -9.73 7.74 16.06
CA GLY A 21 -9.72 8.07 14.64
C GLY A 21 -8.64 9.07 14.21
N ARG A 22 -7.75 9.50 15.12
CA ARG A 22 -6.65 10.42 14.79
C ARG A 22 -5.46 9.68 14.20
N TRP A 23 -5.07 10.09 13.01
CA TRP A 23 -3.86 9.61 12.34
C TRP A 23 -3.38 10.67 11.34
N ILE A 24 -2.07 10.66 11.07
CA ILE A 24 -1.43 11.57 10.13
C ILE A 24 -0.63 10.71 9.17
N ALA A 25 -0.95 10.80 7.88
CA ALA A 25 -0.14 10.20 6.83
C ALA A 25 1.03 11.13 6.49
N VAL A 26 2.24 10.58 6.49
CA VAL A 26 3.47 11.35 6.19
C VAL A 26 4.19 10.80 4.96
N GLY A 27 4.86 11.73 4.27
CA GLY A 27 5.78 11.44 3.18
C GLY A 27 6.86 10.43 3.55
N GLY A 28 7.27 9.63 2.58
CA GLY A 28 8.43 8.74 2.69
C GLY A 28 9.13 8.62 1.33
N GLY A 29 9.90 7.55 1.16
CA GLY A 29 10.46 7.22 -0.15
C GLY A 29 9.39 6.84 -1.17
N GLY A 30 9.77 6.87 -2.45
CA GLY A 30 8.89 6.54 -3.57
C GLY A 30 9.46 7.12 -4.84
N TYR A 31 10.07 6.29 -5.68
CA TYR A 31 10.88 6.75 -6.81
C TYR A 31 10.17 6.63 -8.16
N ASP A 32 9.03 5.95 -8.20
CA ASP A 32 8.16 5.92 -9.37
C ASP A 32 7.09 7.02 -9.24
N HIS A 33 7.56 8.25 -9.46
CA HIS A 33 6.81 9.49 -9.24
C HIS A 33 5.58 9.62 -10.17
N TRP A 34 5.59 8.95 -11.32
CA TRP A 34 4.52 9.04 -12.31
C TRP A 34 3.49 7.93 -12.16
N ARG A 35 3.95 6.67 -12.00
CA ARG A 35 3.05 5.53 -12.11
C ARG A 35 2.57 5.02 -10.77
N VAL A 36 3.32 5.18 -9.68
CA VAL A 36 2.99 4.58 -8.38
C VAL A 36 2.64 5.62 -7.33
N VAL A 37 3.52 6.59 -7.10
CA VAL A 37 3.39 7.56 -5.99
C VAL A 37 2.02 8.26 -5.99
N PRO A 38 1.52 8.80 -7.12
CA PRO A 38 0.25 9.53 -7.13
C PRO A 38 -0.94 8.65 -6.77
N ARG A 39 -1.00 7.42 -7.32
CA ARG A 39 -2.08 6.46 -7.02
C ARG A 39 -2.03 5.98 -5.58
N ALA A 40 -0.84 5.64 -5.07
CA ALA A 40 -0.69 5.19 -3.69
C ALA A 40 -1.11 6.26 -2.67
N TRP A 41 -0.71 7.53 -2.91
CA TRP A 41 -1.13 8.66 -2.07
C TRP A 41 -2.61 8.99 -2.20
N ALA A 42 -3.17 8.90 -3.40
CA ALA A 42 -4.60 9.05 -3.59
C ALA A 42 -5.38 7.97 -2.83
N LEU A 43 -4.93 6.72 -2.78
CA LEU A 43 -5.58 5.66 -2.00
C LEU A 43 -5.58 5.95 -0.49
N ILE A 44 -4.48 6.49 0.05
CA ILE A 44 -4.44 6.97 1.45
C ILE A 44 -5.48 8.07 1.66
N TRP A 45 -5.49 9.07 0.78
CA TRP A 45 -6.41 10.20 0.87
C TRP A 45 -7.89 9.76 0.79
N LEU A 46 -8.21 8.85 -0.13
CA LEU A 46 -9.55 8.29 -0.28
C LEU A 46 -9.99 7.57 1.00
N GLU A 47 -9.09 6.76 1.60
CA GLU A 47 -9.36 6.09 2.86
C GLU A 47 -9.64 7.07 4.00
N MET A 48 -8.83 8.13 4.13
CA MET A 48 -9.02 9.20 5.12
C MET A 48 -10.39 9.90 4.97
N ASN A 49 -10.93 9.95 3.75
CA ASN A 49 -12.21 10.56 3.45
C ASN A 49 -13.37 9.54 3.41
N ASN A 50 -13.15 8.31 3.87
CA ASN A 50 -14.14 7.22 3.84
C ASN A 50 -14.67 6.88 2.43
N ILE A 51 -13.87 7.14 1.39
CA ILE A 51 -14.21 6.81 0.00
C ILE A 51 -13.64 5.42 -0.32
N GLN A 52 -14.53 4.48 -0.59
CA GLN A 52 -14.20 3.05 -0.74
C GLN A 52 -14.53 2.54 -2.15
N ASN A 53 -14.09 1.32 -2.46
CA ASN A 53 -14.44 0.58 -3.69
C ASN A 53 -14.03 1.28 -5.01
N ILE A 54 -13.00 2.11 -4.97
CA ILE A 54 -12.43 2.74 -6.16
C ILE A 54 -11.72 1.67 -7.01
N SER A 55 -12.08 1.50 -8.27
CA SER A 55 -11.44 0.55 -9.19
C SER A 55 -11.58 1.01 -10.64
N GLY A 56 -10.84 0.38 -11.55
CA GLY A 56 -10.94 0.67 -12.98
C GLY A 56 -10.18 1.93 -13.35
N TYR A 57 -10.74 2.76 -14.24
CA TYR A 57 -10.02 3.88 -14.84
C TYR A 57 -9.71 5.00 -13.85
N LEU A 58 -8.52 5.60 -14.03
CA LEU A 58 -8.17 6.86 -13.39
C LEU A 58 -8.96 8.02 -14.03
N PRO A 59 -9.14 9.14 -13.31
CA PRO A 59 -9.75 10.33 -13.89
C PRO A 59 -9.01 10.77 -15.16
N PRO A 60 -9.70 10.91 -16.31
CA PRO A 60 -9.06 11.29 -17.57
C PRO A 60 -8.41 12.67 -17.50
N GLU A 61 -8.95 13.58 -16.69
CA GLU A 61 -8.41 14.92 -16.48
C GLU A 61 -7.01 14.88 -15.85
N TRP A 62 -6.77 13.92 -14.96
CA TRP A 62 -5.45 13.70 -14.37
C TRP A 62 -4.46 13.19 -15.42
N ILE A 63 -4.88 12.22 -16.23
CA ILE A 63 -4.03 11.67 -17.31
C ILE A 63 -3.67 12.79 -18.29
N ASP A 64 -4.63 13.57 -18.73
CA ASP A 64 -4.42 14.67 -19.68
C ASP A 64 -3.51 15.76 -19.13
N ALA A 65 -3.60 16.07 -17.84
CA ALA A 65 -2.76 17.07 -17.20
C ALA A 65 -1.28 16.66 -17.14
N TRP A 66 -0.98 15.36 -16.96
CA TRP A 66 0.36 14.89 -16.65
C TRP A 66 1.04 14.10 -17.77
N LYS A 67 0.30 13.55 -18.74
CA LYS A 67 0.87 12.73 -19.83
C LYS A 67 1.96 13.45 -20.64
N GLY A 68 1.89 14.78 -20.75
CA GLY A 68 2.88 15.58 -21.48
C GLY A 68 4.19 15.81 -20.72
N GLN A 69 4.21 15.61 -19.40
CA GLN A 69 5.39 15.80 -18.55
C GLN A 69 5.99 14.46 -18.08
N ALA A 70 5.21 13.38 -18.13
CA ALA A 70 5.65 12.08 -17.68
C ALA A 70 6.72 11.49 -18.62
N GLU A 71 7.83 11.04 -18.04
CA GLU A 71 8.91 10.34 -18.76
C GLU A 71 8.51 8.91 -19.16
N THR A 72 7.40 8.42 -18.62
CA THR A 72 6.90 7.06 -18.82
C THR A 72 5.40 7.12 -19.07
N GLU A 73 4.87 6.10 -19.75
CA GLU A 73 3.44 5.96 -19.95
C GLU A 73 2.71 5.89 -18.60
N LEU A 74 1.71 6.76 -18.43
CA LEU A 74 0.91 6.82 -17.23
C LEU A 74 -0.02 5.60 -17.14
N PRO A 75 -0.25 5.06 -15.94
CA PRO A 75 -1.27 4.03 -15.76
C PRO A 75 -2.64 4.59 -16.11
N LEU A 76 -3.47 3.78 -16.77
CA LEU A 76 -4.85 4.13 -17.08
C LEU A 76 -5.81 3.70 -15.98
N THR A 77 -5.40 2.76 -15.13
CA THR A 77 -6.23 2.14 -14.10
C THR A 77 -5.64 2.26 -12.71
N TRP A 78 -6.49 2.11 -11.69
CA TRP A 78 -6.08 2.02 -10.29
C TRP A 78 -5.25 0.77 -10.01
N GLU A 79 -5.54 -0.34 -10.71
CA GLU A 79 -4.86 -1.61 -10.55
C GLU A 79 -3.50 -1.63 -11.26
N ASP A 80 -2.51 -2.25 -10.61
CA ASP A 80 -1.21 -2.50 -11.24
C ASP A 80 -1.33 -3.62 -12.30
N PRO A 81 -0.81 -3.42 -13.52
CA PRO A 81 -0.75 -4.47 -14.51
C PRO A 81 0.27 -5.56 -14.11
N ASN A 82 0.05 -6.80 -14.55
CA ASN A 82 0.86 -7.96 -14.18
C ASN A 82 2.36 -7.82 -14.52
N ASN A 83 2.72 -6.98 -15.49
CA ASN A 83 4.07 -6.75 -15.97
C ASN A 83 4.63 -5.37 -15.62
N MET A 84 4.10 -4.70 -14.58
CA MET A 84 4.50 -3.34 -14.20
C MET A 84 5.99 -3.21 -13.84
N TYR A 85 6.61 -4.27 -13.35
CA TYR A 85 8.02 -4.30 -12.99
C TYR A 85 8.71 -5.54 -13.53
N LYS A 86 10.03 -5.43 -13.72
CA LYS A 86 10.87 -6.55 -14.15
C LYS A 86 10.81 -7.65 -13.10
N PRO A 87 10.60 -8.92 -13.49
CA PRO A 87 10.65 -10.03 -12.54
C PRO A 87 11.94 -9.99 -11.72
N ILE A 88 11.80 -10.11 -10.40
CA ILE A 88 12.94 -10.15 -9.48
C ILE A 88 13.43 -11.60 -9.46
N PRO A 89 14.65 -11.92 -9.96
CA PRO A 89 15.08 -13.31 -10.10
C PRO A 89 15.08 -14.08 -8.78
N ARG A 90 15.44 -13.40 -7.69
CA ARG A 90 15.54 -13.94 -6.33
C ARG A 90 14.24 -13.81 -5.51
N LYS A 91 13.10 -13.56 -6.17
CA LYS A 91 11.81 -13.37 -5.50
C LYS A 91 11.45 -14.52 -4.54
N PRO A 92 11.60 -15.81 -4.90
CA PRO A 92 11.27 -16.91 -3.99
C PRO A 92 12.10 -16.88 -2.70
N GLU A 93 13.41 -16.63 -2.82
CA GLU A 93 14.32 -16.54 -1.67
C GLU A 93 13.99 -15.34 -0.76
N ILE A 94 13.60 -14.21 -1.38
CA ILE A 94 13.16 -13.02 -0.65
C ILE A 94 11.86 -13.31 0.11
N GLU A 95 10.90 -13.97 -0.53
CA GLU A 95 9.62 -14.34 0.09
C GLU A 95 9.82 -15.32 1.26
N GLU A 96 10.67 -16.34 1.10
CA GLU A 96 11.04 -17.26 2.18
C GLU A 96 11.70 -16.52 3.36
N LYS A 97 12.70 -15.68 3.07
CA LYS A 97 13.39 -14.90 4.10
C LYS A 97 12.44 -13.93 4.81
N ASN A 98 11.52 -13.30 4.08
CA ASN A 98 10.50 -12.42 4.65
C ASN A 98 9.57 -13.20 5.58
N ALA A 99 9.09 -14.38 5.17
CA ALA A 99 8.24 -15.23 5.99
C ALA A 99 8.93 -15.66 7.29
N LEU A 100 10.20 -16.08 7.21
CA LEU A 100 11.00 -16.43 8.40
C LEU A 100 11.22 -15.23 9.33
N THR A 101 11.47 -14.04 8.76
CA THR A 101 11.64 -12.81 9.53
C THR A 101 10.36 -12.46 10.28
N VAL A 102 9.21 -12.47 9.60
CA VAL A 102 7.89 -12.23 10.22
C VAL A 102 7.62 -13.27 11.32
N ALA A 103 7.88 -14.55 11.07
CA ALA A 103 7.66 -15.61 12.05
C ALA A 103 8.46 -15.38 13.35
N LYS A 104 9.74 -14.99 13.22
CA LYS A 104 10.61 -14.67 14.36
C LYS A 104 10.18 -13.41 15.09
N SER A 105 9.87 -12.32 14.36
CA SER A 105 9.40 -11.06 14.97
C SER A 105 8.11 -11.25 15.78
N LEU A 106 7.23 -12.15 15.34
CA LEU A 106 5.96 -12.43 16.03
C LEU A 106 6.10 -13.42 17.20
N GLU A 107 7.25 -14.08 17.38
CA GLU A 107 7.42 -15.11 18.41
C GLU A 107 7.19 -14.56 19.82
N ILE A 108 7.75 -13.38 20.13
CA ILE A 108 7.59 -12.72 21.43
C ILE A 108 6.11 -12.41 21.71
N ILE A 109 5.39 -11.86 20.72
CA ILE A 109 3.97 -11.53 20.86
C ILE A 109 3.15 -12.81 21.10
N ARG A 110 3.38 -13.86 20.31
CA ARG A 110 2.68 -15.15 20.43
C ARG A 110 2.92 -15.83 21.78
N ASN A 111 4.14 -15.79 22.28
CA ASN A 111 4.49 -16.40 23.57
C ASN A 111 3.85 -15.65 24.74
N ASN A 112 3.77 -14.32 24.69
CA ASN A 112 3.09 -13.52 25.71
C ASN A 112 1.57 -13.73 25.70
N MET A 113 0.95 -13.82 24.51
CA MET A 113 -0.50 -14.12 24.42
C MET A 113 -0.84 -15.49 25.03
N LYS A 114 -0.01 -16.52 24.81
CA LYS A 114 -0.21 -17.84 25.44
C LYS A 114 -0.17 -17.76 26.97
N LYS A 115 0.74 -16.96 27.54
CA LYS A 115 0.84 -16.78 29.00
C LYS A 115 -0.34 -16.02 29.60
N SER A 116 -0.95 -15.10 28.86
CA SER A 116 -2.12 -14.33 29.32
C SER A 116 -3.43 -15.13 29.32
N LEU A 117 -3.45 -16.32 28.72
CA LEU A 117 -4.62 -17.20 28.62
C LEU A 117 -4.63 -18.30 29.71
N TYR A 118 -3.63 -18.31 30.60
CA TYR A 118 -3.52 -19.16 31.79
C TYR A 118 -3.36 -18.30 33.03
#